data_AF-A0A800CCA0-F1
#
_entry.id   AF-A0A800CCA0-F1
#
_cell.length_a   1.000
_cell.length_b   1.000
_cell.length_c   1.000
_cell.angle_alpha   90.00
_cell.angle_beta   90.00
_cell.angle_gamma   90.00
#
_symmetry.space_group_name_H-M   'P 1'
#
loop_
_entity.id
_entity.type
_entity.pdbx_description
1 polymer ?
#
loop_
_entity_poly.entity_id
_entity_poly.type
_entity_poly.pdbx_seq_one_letter_code
_entity_poly.pdbx_strand_id
1 'polypeptide(L)'
;MDAKLQEIAERRAFVRIDDDVILKYRKVGHSNLTHMDENRPTGSNSFTIKSRFAAIDQQLRPVRRLLEQCSDELAAYLKSIDEKLELLADLAFKREHDSRNQPTQKVSLSASGTSFLSQKPLELGTLLELWLLLLPSHTGIITLAKVVYCQRLEDNDGQQYPYRVGVEFKEIGEADTDLIMRHILQKEADDRRKRSRMRRK
;
A
#
# COMPACT_ATOMS: atom_id res chain seq x y z
N MET A 1 -10.80 -23.68 -23.24
CA MET A 1 -11.46 -22.41 -22.87
C MET A 1 -11.68 -22.32 -21.35
N ASP A 2 -11.75 -23.47 -20.66
CA ASP A 2 -12.09 -23.58 -19.24
C ASP A 2 -10.98 -23.14 -18.28
N ALA A 3 -9.70 -23.38 -18.60
CA ALA A 3 -8.58 -22.98 -17.73
C ALA A 3 -8.50 -21.46 -17.47
N LYS A 4 -8.84 -20.64 -18.48
CA LYS A 4 -8.83 -19.17 -18.36
C LYS A 4 -10.01 -18.64 -17.55
N LEU A 5 -11.16 -19.32 -17.63
CA LEU A 5 -12.35 -19.03 -16.82
C LEU A 5 -12.15 -19.44 -15.35
N GLN A 6 -11.47 -20.57 -15.14
CA GLN A 6 -11.14 -21.09 -13.81
C GLN A 6 -10.06 -20.24 -13.13
N GLU A 7 -9.05 -19.77 -13.86
CA GLU A 7 -8.07 -18.81 -13.38
C GLU A 7 -8.71 -17.44 -13.06
N ILE A 8 -9.68 -16.97 -13.86
CA ILE A 8 -10.46 -15.75 -13.56
C ILE A 8 -11.34 -15.94 -12.30
N ALA A 9 -11.88 -17.14 -12.07
CA ALA A 9 -12.68 -17.47 -10.90
C ALA A 9 -11.83 -17.59 -9.62
N GLU A 10 -10.68 -18.25 -9.68
CA GLU A 10 -9.70 -18.30 -8.57
C GLU A 10 -9.14 -16.92 -8.24
N ARG A 11 -8.90 -16.06 -9.24
CA ARG A 11 -8.55 -14.63 -9.04
C ARG A 11 -9.65 -13.81 -8.36
N ARG A 12 -10.90 -14.30 -8.30
CA ARG A 12 -12.02 -13.70 -7.54
C ARG A 12 -12.18 -14.26 -6.13
N ALA A 13 -11.34 -15.21 -5.72
CA ALA A 13 -11.36 -15.77 -4.36
C ALA A 13 -10.80 -14.80 -3.30
N PHE A 14 -9.99 -13.82 -3.71
CA PHE A 14 -9.45 -12.81 -2.78
C PHE A 14 -10.43 -11.66 -2.57
N VAL A 15 -10.65 -11.33 -1.30
CA VAL A 15 -11.39 -10.13 -0.87
C VAL A 15 -10.73 -8.89 -1.46
N ARG A 16 -11.56 -8.00 -2.02
CA ARG A 16 -11.15 -6.71 -2.58
C ARG A 16 -11.80 -5.58 -1.82
N ILE A 17 -11.04 -4.53 -1.55
CA ILE A 17 -11.54 -3.29 -0.99
C ILE A 17 -11.23 -2.13 -1.93
N ASP A 18 -12.05 -1.09 -1.89
CA ASP A 18 -11.69 0.20 -2.44
C ASP A 18 -11.00 1.02 -1.34
N ASP A 19 -9.88 1.64 -1.68
CA ASP A 19 -9.07 2.39 -0.73
C ASP A 19 -8.38 3.61 -1.36
N ASP A 20 -8.00 4.56 -0.52
CA ASP A 20 -7.17 5.71 -0.87
C ASP A 20 -5.75 5.48 -0.31
N VAL A 21 -4.80 5.17 -1.21
CA VAL A 21 -3.41 4.84 -0.85
C VAL A 21 -2.43 5.80 -1.54
N ILE A 22 -1.21 5.91 -1.05
CA ILE A 22 -0.14 6.55 -1.85
C ILE A 22 0.49 5.47 -2.71
N LEU A 23 0.36 5.62 -4.03
CA LEU A 23 0.86 4.67 -5.01
C LEU A 23 1.84 5.35 -5.95
N LYS A 24 3.01 4.73 -6.10
CA LYS A 24 4.00 5.06 -7.11
C LYS A 24 4.37 3.80 -7.87
N TYR A 25 4.67 3.94 -9.15
CA TYR A 25 5.19 2.84 -9.93
C TYR A 25 6.27 3.29 -10.92
N ARG A 26 7.10 2.34 -11.34
CA ARG A 26 8.08 2.52 -12.42
C ARG A 26 8.10 1.27 -13.30
N LYS A 27 8.16 1.44 -14.62
CA LYS A 27 8.36 0.32 -15.56
C LYS A 27 9.75 -0.28 -15.37
N VAL A 28 9.84 -1.60 -15.26
CA VAL A 28 11.10 -2.34 -15.16
C VAL A 28 11.47 -2.86 -16.55
N GLY A 29 12.64 -2.44 -17.06
CA GLY A 29 13.18 -2.96 -18.32
C GLY A 29 13.65 -4.41 -18.17
N HIS A 30 13.58 -5.19 -19.24
CA HIS A 30 13.89 -6.64 -19.22
C HIS A 30 15.37 -6.95 -18.90
N SER A 31 16.27 -5.96 -18.97
CA SER A 31 17.71 -6.08 -18.66
C SER A 31 18.05 -5.92 -17.17
N ASN A 32 17.12 -5.47 -16.33
CA ASN A 32 17.41 -5.03 -14.96
C ASN A 32 16.94 -6.03 -13.90
N LEU A 33 16.65 -7.28 -14.28
CA LEU A 33 16.08 -8.29 -13.40
C LEU A 33 17.12 -9.04 -12.56
N THR A 34 18.42 -8.91 -12.87
CA THR A 34 19.47 -9.80 -12.32
C THR A 34 20.44 -9.13 -11.35
N HIS A 35 20.31 -7.83 -11.09
CA HIS A 35 21.16 -7.15 -10.11
C HIS A 35 20.27 -6.41 -9.13
N MET A 36 20.34 -6.80 -7.86
CA MET A 36 20.17 -5.87 -6.74
C MET A 36 21.28 -4.81 -6.87
N ASP A 37 21.10 -3.91 -7.83
CA ASP A 37 22.01 -2.84 -8.12
C ASP A 37 22.03 -1.92 -6.88
N GLU A 38 23.18 -1.79 -6.22
CA GLU A 38 23.38 -0.90 -5.08
C GLU A 38 23.09 0.57 -5.44
N ASN A 39 23.03 0.87 -6.75
CA ASN A 39 22.61 2.14 -7.33
C ASN A 39 21.11 2.24 -7.70
N ARG A 40 20.26 1.31 -7.24
CA ARG A 40 18.80 1.52 -7.26
C ARG A 40 18.53 2.89 -6.64
N PRO A 41 17.76 3.80 -7.28
CA PRO A 41 17.29 4.97 -6.59
C PRO A 41 16.52 4.44 -5.39
N THR A 42 17.10 4.61 -4.20
CA THR A 42 16.59 4.15 -2.91
C THR A 42 15.10 4.49 -2.92
N GLY A 43 14.26 3.49 -3.13
CA GLY A 43 12.86 3.72 -3.47
C GLY A 43 12.20 4.47 -2.33
N SER A 44 12.07 5.79 -2.48
CA SER A 44 11.77 6.76 -1.43
C SER A 44 12.27 6.34 -0.05
N ASN A 45 13.48 6.76 0.32
CA ASN A 45 14.10 6.38 1.60
C ASN A 45 13.12 6.57 2.77
N SER A 46 12.28 7.60 2.71
CA SER A 46 11.23 7.88 3.68
C SER A 46 10.08 6.86 3.76
N PHE A 47 9.70 6.23 2.64
CA PHE A 47 8.67 5.19 2.60
C PHE A 47 9.17 3.90 3.28
N THR A 48 10.42 3.55 3.00
CA THR A 48 11.12 2.45 3.69
C THR A 48 11.30 2.77 5.17
N ILE A 49 11.56 4.04 5.52
CA ILE A 49 11.64 4.47 6.92
C ILE A 49 10.27 4.32 7.61
N LYS A 50 9.19 4.92 7.09
CA LYS A 50 7.85 4.84 7.70
C LYS A 50 7.37 3.39 7.88
N SER A 51 7.57 2.53 6.90
CA SER A 51 7.24 1.11 7.00
C SER A 51 8.04 0.39 8.08
N ARG A 52 9.35 0.67 8.21
CA ARG A 52 10.18 0.12 9.28
C ARG A 52 9.79 0.62 10.67
N PHE A 53 9.43 1.90 10.82
CA PHE A 53 8.87 2.43 12.07
C PHE A 53 7.61 1.66 12.48
N ALA A 54 6.63 1.57 11.58
CA ALA A 54 5.39 0.84 11.85
C ALA A 54 5.62 -0.65 12.21
N ALA A 55 6.60 -1.29 11.58
CA ALA A 55 6.98 -2.66 11.89
C ALA A 55 7.58 -2.80 13.31
N ILE A 56 8.48 -1.88 13.68
CA ILE A 56 9.07 -1.81 15.03
C ILE A 56 7.96 -1.57 16.07
N ASP A 57 7.04 -0.63 15.82
CA ASP A 57 5.93 -0.35 16.73
C ASP A 57 5.06 -1.57 16.93
N GLN A 58 4.81 -2.33 15.86
CA GLN A 58 4.07 -3.59 15.96
C GLN A 58 4.80 -4.62 16.82
N GLN A 59 6.13 -4.75 16.67
CA GLN A 59 6.94 -5.65 17.49
C GLN A 59 6.97 -5.23 18.97
N LEU A 60 7.00 -3.92 19.25
CA LEU A 60 7.08 -3.39 20.61
C LEU A 60 5.74 -3.35 21.35
N ARG A 61 4.60 -3.50 20.66
CA ARG A 61 3.25 -3.45 21.28
C ARG A 61 3.07 -4.33 22.53
N PRO A 62 3.49 -5.61 22.57
CA PRO A 62 3.32 -6.45 23.75
C PRO A 62 4.11 -5.93 24.95
N VAL A 63 5.36 -5.50 24.72
CA VAL A 63 6.24 -4.95 25.75
C VAL A 63 5.70 -3.61 26.26
N ARG A 64 5.21 -2.74 25.38
CA ARG A 64 4.55 -1.49 25.77
C ARG A 64 3.37 -1.73 26.69
N ARG A 65 2.49 -2.69 26.38
CA ARG A 65 1.32 -2.99 27.24
C ARG A 65 1.74 -3.42 28.65
N LEU A 66 2.83 -4.17 28.78
CA LEU A 66 3.37 -4.55 30.08
C LEU A 66 3.92 -3.35 30.84
N LEU A 67 4.69 -2.49 30.16
CA LEU A 67 5.26 -1.28 30.77
C LEU A 67 4.19 -0.25 31.15
N GLU A 68 3.12 -0.13 30.35
CA GLU A 68 1.97 0.73 30.63
C GLU A 68 1.22 0.31 31.90
N GLN A 69 1.29 -0.97 32.28
CA GLN A 69 0.70 -1.46 33.54
C GLN A 69 1.58 -1.19 34.77
N CYS A 70 2.84 -0.80 34.59
CA CYS A 70 3.78 -0.57 35.69
C CYS A 70 3.68 0.85 36.29
N SER A 71 3.47 1.87 35.44
CA SER A 71 3.38 3.27 35.87
C SER A 71 2.73 4.12 34.78
N ASP A 72 1.79 4.97 35.19
CA ASP A 72 1.12 5.92 34.30
C ASP A 72 2.12 6.96 33.74
N GLU A 73 3.12 7.37 34.52
CA GLU A 73 4.17 8.28 34.10
C GLU A 73 5.08 7.67 33.02
N LEU A 74 5.42 6.38 33.17
CA LEU A 74 6.19 5.64 32.17
C LEU A 74 5.39 5.47 30.88
N ALA A 75 4.09 5.16 30.99
CA ALA A 75 3.17 5.07 29.86
C ALA A 75 3.11 6.41 29.08
N ALA A 76 2.93 7.52 29.81
CA ALA A 76 2.90 8.85 29.23
C ALA A 76 4.22 9.22 28.53
N TYR A 77 5.36 8.93 29.17
CA TYR A 77 6.68 9.19 28.59
C TYR A 77 6.91 8.39 27.30
N LEU A 78 6.65 7.08 27.31
CA LEU A 78 6.80 6.22 26.13
C LEU A 78 5.91 6.70 24.98
N LYS A 79 4.67 7.09 25.28
CA LYS A 79 3.77 7.67 24.28
C LYS A 79 4.31 8.98 23.69
N SER A 80 4.88 9.86 24.51
CA SER A 80 5.51 11.10 24.00
C SER A 80 6.74 10.83 23.13
N ILE A 81 7.51 9.76 23.40
CA ILE A 81 8.61 9.33 22.53
C ILE A 81 8.07 8.83 21.19
N ASP A 82 7.03 7.98 21.21
CA ASP A 82 6.34 7.47 20.03
C ASP A 82 5.86 8.62 19.13
N GLU A 83 5.21 9.62 19.71
CA GLU A 83 4.73 10.80 19.00
C GLU A 83 5.88 11.62 18.39
N LYS A 84 7.00 11.78 19.10
CA LYS A 84 8.20 12.46 18.55
C LYS A 84 8.79 11.70 17.37
N LEU A 85 8.84 10.38 17.45
CA LEU A 85 9.36 9.52 16.39
C LEU A 85 8.46 9.56 15.16
N GLU A 86 7.13 9.50 15.33
CA GLU A 86 6.18 9.63 14.23
C GLU A 86 6.31 11.01 13.55
N LEU A 87 6.47 12.09 14.33
CA LEU A 87 6.69 13.43 13.77
C LEU A 87 7.97 13.52 12.94
N LEU A 88 9.05 12.84 13.37
CA LEU A 88 10.29 12.77 12.60
C LEU A 88 10.13 11.94 11.32
N ALA A 89 9.42 10.82 11.40
CA ALA A 89 9.11 9.98 10.24
C ALA A 89 8.22 10.74 9.23
N ASP A 90 7.22 11.47 9.71
CA ASP A 90 6.39 12.39 8.93
C ASP A 90 7.21 13.49 8.26
N LEU A 91 8.13 14.11 8.99
CA LEU A 91 8.97 15.18 8.44
C LEU A 91 9.93 14.64 7.38
N ALA A 92 10.53 13.46 7.59
CA ALA A 92 11.35 12.80 6.60
C ALA A 92 10.54 12.43 5.34
N PHE A 93 9.31 11.93 5.54
CA PHE A 93 8.37 11.62 4.45
C PHE A 93 7.96 12.88 3.68
N LYS A 94 7.50 13.92 4.37
CA LYS A 94 7.12 15.20 3.75
C LYS A 94 8.26 15.84 3.00
N ARG A 95 9.50 15.86 3.51
CA ARG A 95 10.64 16.44 2.78
C ARG A 95 10.89 15.76 1.44
N GLU A 96 10.77 14.43 1.39
CA GLU A 96 10.96 13.70 0.14
C GLU A 96 9.71 13.81 -0.77
N HIS A 97 8.52 13.89 -0.17
CA HIS A 97 7.24 13.85 -0.87
C HIS A 97 6.73 15.23 -1.34
N ASP A 98 6.94 16.31 -0.58
CA ASP A 98 6.64 17.71 -0.96
C ASP A 98 7.47 18.16 -2.16
N SER A 99 8.63 17.53 -2.41
CA SER A 99 9.36 17.73 -3.65
C SER A 99 8.62 17.17 -4.88
N ARG A 100 7.55 16.37 -4.71
CA ARG A 100 6.87 15.63 -5.79
C ARG A 100 5.33 15.63 -5.77
N ASN A 101 4.65 16.24 -4.78
CA ASN A 101 3.18 16.37 -4.69
C ASN A 101 2.40 15.11 -5.17
N GLN A 102 2.60 13.93 -4.56
CA GLN A 102 1.87 12.73 -4.97
C GLN A 102 0.56 12.59 -4.17
N PRO A 103 -0.61 12.94 -4.73
CA PRO A 103 -1.87 12.76 -4.01
C PRO A 103 -2.16 11.28 -3.75
N THR A 104 -2.95 11.00 -2.72
CA THR A 104 -3.56 9.68 -2.54
C THR A 104 -4.37 9.31 -3.78
N GLN A 105 -4.27 8.05 -4.19
CA GLN A 105 -4.93 7.50 -5.36
C GLN A 105 -5.98 6.50 -4.92
N LYS A 106 -7.16 6.57 -5.56
CA LYS A 106 -8.19 5.54 -5.41
C LYS A 106 -7.72 4.25 -6.07
N VAL A 107 -7.69 3.18 -5.29
CA VAL A 107 -7.30 1.86 -5.74
C VAL A 107 -8.33 0.82 -5.35
N SER A 108 -8.37 -0.29 -6.10
CA SER A 108 -9.00 -1.52 -5.62
C SER A 108 -7.90 -2.51 -5.26
N LEU A 109 -7.76 -2.85 -3.98
CA LEU A 109 -6.66 -3.62 -3.42
C LEU A 109 -7.11 -5.03 -3.00
N SER A 110 -6.26 -6.02 -3.25
CA SER A 110 -6.37 -7.41 -2.77
C SER A 110 -4.99 -7.96 -2.39
N ALA A 111 -4.96 -9.13 -1.76
CA ALA A 111 -3.72 -9.83 -1.43
C ALA A 111 -2.84 -10.16 -2.66
N SER A 112 -3.46 -10.36 -3.84
CA SER A 112 -2.76 -10.79 -5.06
C SER A 112 -2.44 -9.64 -6.02
N GLY A 113 -2.93 -8.42 -5.76
CA GLY A 113 -2.77 -7.33 -6.70
C GLY A 113 -3.61 -6.11 -6.38
N THR A 114 -3.47 -5.09 -7.23
CA THR A 114 -4.22 -3.84 -7.11
C THR A 114 -4.65 -3.32 -8.48
N SER A 115 -5.64 -2.44 -8.50
CA SER A 115 -5.94 -1.63 -9.69
C SER A 115 -6.01 -0.16 -9.35
N PHE A 116 -5.50 0.69 -10.24
CA PHE A 116 -5.36 2.12 -10.03
C PHE A 116 -5.56 2.89 -11.34
N LEU A 117 -5.66 4.21 -11.23
CA LEU A 117 -5.81 5.09 -12.38
C LEU A 117 -4.44 5.58 -12.88
N SER A 118 -4.27 5.63 -14.20
CA SER A 118 -3.02 6.05 -14.85
C SER A 118 -3.30 7.11 -15.91
N GLN A 119 -2.34 8.03 -16.08
CA GLN A 119 -2.38 9.06 -17.13
C GLN A 119 -2.10 8.47 -18.52
N LYS A 120 -1.30 7.41 -18.58
CA LYS A 120 -0.85 6.76 -19.82
C LYS A 120 -1.30 5.29 -19.83
N PRO A 121 -1.57 4.73 -21.02
CA PRO A 121 -1.84 3.30 -21.12
C PRO A 121 -0.60 2.51 -20.73
N LEU A 122 -0.80 1.36 -20.11
CA LEU A 122 0.25 0.41 -19.76
C LEU A 122 0.00 -0.89 -20.52
N GLU A 123 1.03 -1.38 -21.21
CA GLU A 123 0.94 -2.58 -22.03
C GLU A 123 0.78 -3.82 -21.15
N LEU A 124 -0.08 -4.74 -21.60
CA LEU A 124 -0.26 -6.04 -20.98
C LEU A 124 1.08 -6.76 -20.84
N GLY A 125 1.33 -7.28 -19.64
CA GLY A 125 2.55 -8.00 -19.31
C GLY A 125 3.75 -7.14 -18.92
N THR A 126 3.65 -5.81 -19.00
CA THR A 126 4.69 -4.90 -18.48
C THR A 126 4.93 -5.20 -17.00
N LEU A 127 6.20 -5.34 -16.62
CA LEU A 127 6.60 -5.41 -15.22
C LEU A 127 6.77 -4.02 -14.64
N LEU A 128 6.18 -3.81 -13.47
CA LEU A 128 6.25 -2.59 -12.70
C LEU A 128 6.87 -2.89 -11.33
N GLU A 129 7.73 -1.99 -10.88
CA GLU A 129 8.06 -1.86 -9.47
C GLU A 129 7.03 -0.92 -8.85
N LEU A 130 6.30 -1.39 -7.84
CA LEU A 130 5.26 -0.66 -7.14
C LEU A 130 5.72 -0.29 -5.74
N TRP A 131 5.36 0.92 -5.31
CA TRP A 131 5.45 1.37 -3.92
C TRP A 131 4.05 1.76 -3.46
N LEU A 132 3.53 1.09 -2.43
CA LEU A 132 2.18 1.26 -1.88
C LEU A 132 2.20 1.64 -0.39
N LEU A 133 1.81 2.86 -0.02
CA LEU A 133 1.64 3.25 1.38
C LEU A 133 0.17 3.13 1.74
N LEU A 134 -0.15 2.13 2.56
CA LEU A 134 -1.50 1.89 3.03
C LEU A 134 -1.80 2.79 4.24
N LEU A 135 -2.94 3.47 4.22
CA LEU A 135 -3.36 4.44 5.23
C LEU A 135 -4.64 3.97 5.93
N PRO A 136 -4.78 4.12 7.26
CA PRO A 136 -3.95 4.92 8.15
C PRO A 136 -2.81 4.13 8.83
N SER A 137 -2.61 2.85 8.50
CA SER A 137 -1.60 2.01 9.15
C SER A 137 -0.15 2.36 8.80
N HIS A 138 0.06 3.29 7.86
CA HIS A 138 1.37 3.69 7.32
C HIS A 138 2.23 2.49 6.88
N THR A 139 1.56 1.44 6.38
CA THR A 139 2.21 0.21 5.94
C THR A 139 2.74 0.40 4.53
N GLY A 140 4.06 0.44 4.38
CA GLY A 140 4.71 0.54 3.07
C GLY A 140 5.03 -0.83 2.50
N ILE A 141 4.62 -1.08 1.27
CA ILE A 141 4.92 -2.31 0.52
C ILE A 141 5.64 -1.95 -0.77
N ILE A 142 6.74 -2.65 -1.05
CA ILE A 142 7.49 -2.54 -2.31
C ILE A 142 7.43 -3.90 -3.00
N THR A 143 6.90 -3.96 -4.20
CA THR A 143 6.72 -5.25 -4.89
C THR A 143 6.82 -5.11 -6.40
N LEU A 144 7.27 -6.19 -7.06
CA LEU A 144 7.15 -6.33 -8.49
C LEU A 144 5.74 -6.78 -8.85
N ALA A 145 5.16 -6.16 -9.86
CA ALA A 145 3.84 -6.48 -10.34
C ALA A 145 3.78 -6.52 -11.86
N LYS A 146 2.94 -7.38 -12.42
CA LYS A 146 2.71 -7.51 -13.86
C LYS A 146 1.38 -6.88 -14.23
N VAL A 147 1.36 -6.05 -15.27
CA VAL A 147 0.11 -5.51 -15.82
C VAL A 147 -0.72 -6.66 -16.41
N VAL A 148 -1.93 -6.86 -15.87
CA VAL A 148 -2.86 -7.92 -16.29
C VAL A 148 -4.04 -7.38 -17.09
N TYR A 149 -4.36 -6.08 -16.97
CA TYR A 149 -5.27 -5.37 -17.86
C TYR A 149 -5.01 -3.86 -17.83
N CYS A 150 -5.39 -3.19 -18.92
CA CYS A 150 -5.43 -1.73 -19.03
C CYS A 150 -6.64 -1.34 -19.88
N GLN A 151 -7.55 -0.55 -19.34
CA GLN A 151 -8.78 -0.13 -20.02
C GLN A 151 -8.91 1.38 -19.96
N ARG A 152 -9.27 2.01 -21.08
CA ARG A 152 -9.64 3.43 -21.10
C ARG A 152 -11.06 3.56 -20.52
N LEU A 153 -11.25 4.56 -19.66
CA LEU A 153 -12.55 4.86 -19.07
C LEU A 153 -13.29 5.83 -20.02
N GLU A 154 -14.38 5.36 -20.61
CA GLU A 154 -15.13 6.10 -21.65
C GLU A 154 -15.89 7.31 -21.08
N ASP A 155 -16.41 7.21 -19.85
CA ASP A 155 -17.14 8.29 -19.16
C ASP A 155 -16.25 9.39 -18.58
N ASN A 156 -14.94 9.40 -18.89
CA ASN A 156 -13.93 10.26 -18.26
C ASN A 156 -13.13 11.11 -19.26
N ASP A 157 -13.75 11.54 -20.37
CA ASP A 157 -13.12 12.48 -21.30
C ASP A 157 -12.86 13.82 -20.59
N GLY A 158 -11.57 14.15 -20.38
CA GLY A 158 -11.11 15.35 -19.66
C GLY A 158 -10.46 15.11 -18.29
N GLN A 159 -10.45 13.88 -17.76
CA GLN A 159 -9.74 13.59 -16.51
C GLN A 159 -8.22 13.41 -16.70
N GLN A 160 -7.47 13.76 -15.66
CA GLN A 160 -6.01 13.62 -15.61
C GLN A 160 -5.54 12.16 -15.71
N TYR A 161 -6.38 11.17 -15.36
CA TYR A 161 -6.02 9.74 -15.32
C TYR A 161 -7.06 8.85 -16.04
N PRO A 162 -7.09 8.81 -17.38
CA PRO A 162 -8.17 8.18 -18.15
C PRO A 162 -8.08 6.65 -18.27
N TYR A 163 -7.02 6.01 -17.75
CA TYR A 163 -6.84 4.56 -17.83
C TYR A 163 -6.98 3.90 -16.48
N ARG A 164 -7.76 2.83 -16.39
CA ARG A 164 -7.72 1.91 -15.26
C ARG A 164 -6.78 0.76 -15.57
N VAL A 165 -5.77 0.58 -14.73
CA VAL A 165 -4.75 -0.46 -14.86
C VAL A 165 -4.90 -1.43 -13.71
N GLY A 166 -4.97 -2.72 -14.03
CA GLY A 166 -4.87 -3.80 -13.05
C GLY A 166 -3.52 -4.48 -13.11
N VAL A 167 -2.94 -4.72 -11.94
CA VAL A 167 -1.64 -5.37 -11.78
C VAL A 167 -1.73 -6.52 -10.78
N GLU A 168 -0.96 -7.56 -11.05
CA GLU A 168 -0.83 -8.74 -10.20
C GLU A 168 0.57 -8.78 -9.60
N PHE A 169 0.69 -9.00 -8.29
CA PHE A 169 1.98 -9.08 -7.62
C PHE A 169 2.71 -10.36 -8.03
N LYS A 170 3.99 -10.25 -8.41
CA LYS A 170 4.78 -11.35 -8.97
C LYS A 170 5.60 -12.10 -7.94
N GLU A 171 6.10 -11.41 -6.91
CA GLU A 171 7.06 -11.94 -5.93
C GLU A 171 6.86 -11.24 -4.58
N ILE A 172 5.61 -11.16 -4.11
CA ILE A 172 5.33 -10.61 -2.79
C ILE A 172 5.64 -11.67 -1.72
N GLY A 173 6.47 -11.32 -0.74
CA GLY A 173 6.79 -12.22 0.38
C GLY A 173 5.60 -12.37 1.33
N GLU A 174 5.52 -13.50 2.03
CA GLU A 174 4.41 -13.81 2.95
C GLU A 174 4.17 -12.71 4.00
N ALA A 175 5.25 -12.10 4.51
CA ALA A 175 5.15 -11.00 5.47
C ALA A 175 4.40 -9.78 4.89
N ASP A 176 4.67 -9.41 3.64
CA ASP A 176 4.00 -8.30 2.97
C ASP A 176 2.57 -8.66 2.59
N THR A 177 2.32 -9.91 2.17
CA THR A 177 0.97 -10.43 1.94
C THR A 177 0.12 -10.36 3.21
N ASP A 178 0.68 -10.77 4.35
CA ASP A 178 0.02 -10.69 5.65
C ASP A 178 -0.29 -9.25 6.07
N LEU A 179 0.63 -8.33 5.78
CA LEU A 179 0.43 -6.90 6.02
C LEU A 179 -0.73 -6.35 5.19
N ILE A 180 -0.82 -6.71 3.90
CA ILE A 180 -1.95 -6.35 3.04
C ILE A 180 -3.25 -6.94 3.58
N MET A 181 -3.26 -8.24 3.92
CA MET A 181 -4.44 -8.92 4.44
C MET A 181 -4.94 -8.29 5.73
N ARG A 182 -4.05 -7.99 6.68
CA ARG A 182 -4.39 -7.28 7.91
C ARG A 182 -4.99 -5.91 7.62
N HIS A 183 -4.42 -5.17 6.68
CA HIS A 183 -4.95 -3.87 6.28
C HIS A 183 -6.37 -3.98 5.69
N ILE A 184 -6.59 -4.94 4.79
CA ILE A 184 -7.89 -5.22 4.17
C ILE A 184 -8.94 -5.50 5.25
N LEU A 185 -8.64 -6.41 6.18
CA LEU A 185 -9.57 -6.77 7.27
C LEU A 185 -9.90 -5.59 8.18
N GLN A 186 -8.92 -4.72 8.48
CA GLN A 186 -9.13 -3.52 9.27
C GLN A 186 -10.08 -2.53 8.55
N LYS A 187 -9.83 -2.28 7.27
CA LYS A 187 -10.69 -1.41 6.45
C LYS A 187 -12.12 -1.90 6.36
N GLU A 188 -12.33 -3.20 6.12
CA GLU A 188 -13.67 -3.79 6.10
C GLU A 188 -14.39 -3.66 7.45
N ALA A 189 -13.67 -3.84 8.56
CA ALA A 189 -14.23 -3.65 9.89
C ALA A 189 -14.66 -2.19 10.11
N ASP A 190 -13.83 -1.23 9.71
CA ASP A 190 -14.11 0.19 9.87
C ASP A 190 -15.25 0.68 8.97
N ASP A 191 -15.33 0.19 7.73
CA ASP A 191 -16.43 0.52 6.84
C ASP A 191 -17.76 -0.04 7.34
N ARG A 192 -17.76 -1.26 7.90
CA ARG A 192 -18.95 -1.82 8.56
C ARG A 192 -19.40 -0.96 9.75
N ARG A 193 -18.46 -0.48 10.57
CA ARG A 193 -18.75 0.43 11.69
C ARG A 193 -19.30 1.79 11.22
N LYS A 194 -18.75 2.35 10.14
CA LYS A 194 -19.26 3.61 9.56
C LYS A 194 -20.68 3.44 9.03
N ARG A 195 -20.96 2.36 8.29
CA ARG A 195 -22.30 2.05 7.77
C ARG A 195 -23.33 1.84 8.89
N SER A 196 -22.98 1.16 9.97
CA SER A 196 -23.90 0.94 11.10
C SER A 196 -24.23 2.23 11.86
N ARG A 197 -23.27 3.18 11.96
CA ARG A 197 -23.51 4.52 12.53
C ARG A 197 -24.41 5.39 11.65
N MET A 198 -24.25 5.31 10.32
CA MET A 198 -25.06 6.07 9.38
C MET A 198 -26.53 5.63 9.35
N ARG A 199 -26.81 4.35 9.59
CA ARG A 199 -28.19 3.80 9.66
C ARG A 199 -28.92 4.06 10.98
N ARG A 200 -28.21 4.59 11.99
CA ARG A 200 -28.75 4.93 13.32
C ARG A 200 -29.03 6.43 13.50
N LYS A 201 -28.64 7.26 12.53
CA LYS A 201 -29.04 8.67 12.42
C LYS A 201 -30.19 8.78 11.43
#